data_AF-A0A3D5JCN1-F1
#
_entry.id   AF-A0A3D5JCN1-F1
#
_cell.length_a   1.000
_cell.length_b   1.000
_cell.length_c   1.000
_cell.angle_alpha   90.00
_cell.angle_beta   90.00
_cell.angle_gamma   90.00
#
_symmetry.space_group_name_H-M   'P 1'
#
loop_
_entity.id
_entity.type
_entity.pdbx_description
1 polymer ?
#
loop_
_entity_poly.entity_id
_entity_poly.type
_entity_poly.pdbx_seq_one_letter_code
_entity_poly.pdbx_strand_id
1 'polypeptide(L)' 'GPNGAGKSTAMKAMLGMLKVLKGKVTLAGQDITNISPQQRVQLGMAFVPQTKNVFSSMTVEENL' A
#
# COMPACT_ATOMS: atom_id res chain seq x y z
N GLY A 1 -13.84 7.07 -9.07
CA GLY A 1 -13.62 6.81 -10.51
C GLY A 1 -14.07 5.40 -10.88
N PRO A 2 -14.52 5.18 -12.13
CA PRO A 2 -14.97 3.87 -12.62
C PRO A 2 -13.86 2.81 -12.57
N ASN A 3 -14.21 1.54 -12.81
CA ASN A 3 -13.22 0.48 -13.00
C ASN A 3 -12.31 0.84 -14.19
N GLY A 4 -11.01 0.56 -14.07
CA GLY A 4 -10.01 0.96 -15.06
C GLY A 4 -9.47 2.38 -14.92
N ALA A 5 -10.05 3.24 -14.08
CA ALA A 5 -9.58 4.62 -13.87
C ALA A 5 -8.22 4.74 -13.12
N GLY A 6 -7.50 3.64 -12.88
CA GLY A 6 -6.16 3.67 -12.29
C GLY A 6 -6.07 3.73 -10.76
N LYS A 7 -7.19 3.67 -10.02
CA LYS A 7 -7.20 3.76 -8.54
C LYS A 7 -6.27 2.73 -7.86
N SER A 8 -6.42 1.46 -8.22
CA SER A 8 -5.60 0.38 -7.66
C SER A 8 -4.13 0.50 -8.08
N THR A 9 -3.86 1.00 -9.29
CA THR A 9 -2.51 1.30 -9.77
C THR A 9 -1.87 2.42 -8.93
N ALA A 10 -2.61 3.50 -8.67
CA ALA A 10 -2.14 4.60 -7.84
C ALA A 10 -1.85 4.14 -6.40
N MET A 11 -2.75 3.35 -5.79
CA MET A 11 -2.50 2.77 -4.46
C MET A 11 -1.25 1.90 -4.44
N LYS A 12 -1.09 0.97 -5.39
CA LYS A 12 0.11 0.11 -5.46
C LYS A 12 1.40 0.92 -5.63
N ALA A 13 1.39 2.01 -6.40
CA ALA A 13 2.53 2.92 -6.53
C ALA A 13 2.82 3.66 -5.21
N MET A 14 1.79 4.16 -4.51
CA MET A 14 1.94 4.77 -3.19
C MET A 14 2.49 3.81 -2.13
N LEU A 15 2.20 2.51 -2.27
CA LEU A 15 2.71 1.45 -1.39
C LEU A 15 4.11 0.95 -1.77
N GLY A 16 4.69 1.46 -2.86
CA GLY A 16 6.01 1.01 -3.36
C GLY A 16 5.98 -0.36 -4.07
N MET A 17 4.79 -0.88 -4.39
CA MET A 17 4.62 -2.15 -5.12
C MET A 17 4.76 -1.99 -6.63
N LEU A 18 4.77 -0.74 -7.12
CA LEU A 18 5.01 -0.40 -8.53
C LEU A 18 6.04 0.72 -8.61
N LYS A 19 6.85 0.71 -9.67
CA LYS A 19 7.81 1.78 -9.96
C LYS A 19 7.07 3.07 -10.33
N VAL A 20 7.41 4.16 -9.62
CA VAL A 20 6.95 5.51 -9.98
C VAL A 20 7.81 6.03 -11.13
N LEU A 21 7.21 6.31 -12.29
CA LEU A 21 7.96 6.79 -13.45
C LEU A 21 8.26 8.30 -13.37
N LYS A 22 7.34 9.09 -12.79
CA LYS A 22 7.43 10.54 -12.60
C LYS A 22 6.64 10.95 -11.36
N GLY A 23 7.01 12.08 -10.75
CA GLY A 23 6.40 12.60 -9.54
C GLY A 23 7.06 12.08 -8.26
N LYS A 24 6.45 12.37 -7.11
CA LYS A 24 6.96 11.97 -5.79
C LYS A 24 5.83 11.44 -4.90
N VAL A 25 6.17 10.53 -4.00
CA VAL A 25 5.30 10.07 -2.91
C VAL A 25 5.91 10.54 -1.61
N THR A 26 5.14 11.29 -0.81
CA THR A 26 5.57 11.80 0.48
C THR A 26 4.69 11.29 1.61
N LEU A 27 5.28 10.91 2.73
CA LEU A 27 4.58 10.56 3.97
C LEU A 27 5.11 11.46 5.10
N ALA A 28 4.21 12.20 5.76
CA ALA A 28 4.58 13.14 6.84
C ALA A 28 5.74 14.11 6.46
N GLY A 29 5.77 14.56 5.20
CA GLY A 29 6.82 15.43 4.67
C GLY A 29 8.10 14.72 4.21
N GLN A 30 8.28 13.43 4.52
CA GLN A 30 9.41 12.62 4.05
C GLN A 30 9.15 12.07 2.64
N ASP A 31 10.12 12.21 1.74
CA ASP A 31 10.09 11.56 0.42
C ASP A 31 10.33 10.05 0.58
N ILE A 32 9.36 9.25 0.15
CA ILE A 32 9.38 7.80 0.19
C ILE A 32 9.32 7.18 -1.21
N THR A 33 9.57 7.97 -2.27
CA THR A 33 9.36 7.55 -3.66
C THR A 33 10.14 6.27 -4.01
N ASN A 34 11.38 6.18 -3.54
CA ASN A 34 12.33 5.12 -3.92
C ASN A 34 12.63 4.10 -2.81
N ILE A 35 11.91 4.13 -1.69
CA ILE A 35 12.08 3.14 -0.62
C ILE A 35 11.13 1.96 -0.80
N SER A 36 11.55 0.79 -0.33
CA SER A 36 10.80 -0.47 -0.48
C SER A 36 9.48 -0.45 0.30
N PRO A 37 8.50 -1.28 -0.06
CA PRO A 37 7.27 -1.45 0.73
C PRO A 37 7.56 -1.76 2.21
N GLN A 38 8.56 -2.59 2.50
CA GLN A 38 8.95 -2.94 3.87
C GLN A 38 9.43 -1.72 4.66
N GLN A 39 10.24 -0.86 4.03
CA GLN A 39 10.69 0.39 4.66
C GLN A 39 9.52 1.36 4.89
N ARG A 40 8.52 1.40 4.00
CA ARG A 40 7.32 2.24 4.20
C ARG A 40 6.50 1.78 5.42
N VAL A 41 6.38 0.47 5.63
CA VAL A 41 5.70 -0.08 6.82
C VAL A 41 6.41 0.33 8.10
N GLN A 42 7.74 0.32 8.11
CA GLN A 42 8.53 0.80 9.26
C GLN A 42 8.32 2.30 9.55
N LEU A 43 7.88 3.09 8.56
CA LEU A 43 7.49 4.50 8.74
C LEU A 43 6.02 4.68 9.14
N GLY A 44 5.30 3.60 9.47
CA GLY A 44 3.91 3.64 9.92
C GLY A 44 2.87 3.55 8.81
N MET A 45 3.26 3.20 7.58
CA MET A 45 2.31 2.95 6.49
C MET A 45 1.68 1.56 6.61
N ALA A 46 0.34 1.48 6.59
CA ALA A 46 -0.40 0.23 6.53
C ALA A 46 -1.33 0.18 5.30
N PHE A 47 -1.67 -1.02 4.85
CA PHE A 47 -2.57 -1.23 3.72
C PHE A 47 -3.51 -2.41 3.96
N VAL A 48 -4.79 -2.18 3.72
CA VAL A 48 -5.81 -3.23 3.70
C VAL A 48 -6.20 -3.50 2.24
N PRO A 49 -5.89 -4.69 1.69
CA PRO A 49 -6.29 -5.05 0.33
C PRO A 49 -7.81 -5.08 0.14
N GLN A 50 -8.25 -4.86 -1.10
CA GLN A 50 -9.69 -4.90 -1.45
C GLN A 50 -10.30 -6.30 -1.28
N THR A 51 -9.50 -7.36 -1.48
CA THR A 51 -9.95 -8.76 -1.41
C THR A 51 -8.91 -9.62 -0.70
N LYS A 52 -9.35 -10.74 -0.11
CA LYS A 52 -8.48 -11.73 0.59
C LYS A 52 -7.56 -11.08 1.64
N ASN A 53 -8.15 -10.25 2.51
CA ASN A 53 -7.46 -9.48 3.55
C ASN A 53 -7.57 -10.11 4.95
N VAL A 54 -8.03 -11.36 5.04
CA VAL A 54 -8.15 -12.13 6.30
C VAL A 54 -7.70 -13.57 6.07
N PHE A 55 -7.22 -14.21 7.13
CA PHE A 55 -6.91 -15.64 7.16
C PHE A 55 -8.16 -16.42 7.55
N SER A 56 -8.86 -16.98 6.56
CA SER A 56 -10.17 -17.61 6.74
C SER A 56 -10.18 -18.89 7.58
N SER A 57 -9.01 -19.49 7.82
CA SER A 57 -8.84 -20.66 8.68
C SER A 57 -8.62 -20.31 10.16
N MET A 58 -8.52 -19.01 10.49
CA MET A 58 -8.21 -18.50 11.82
C MET A 58 -9.45 -17.81 12.41
N THR A 59 -9.54 -17.81 13.73
CA THR A 59 -10.54 -17.04 14.50
C THR A 59 -10.31 -15.54 14.34
N VAL A 60 -11.27 -14.74 14.83
CA VAL A 60 -11.17 -13.28 14.82
C VAL A 60 -9.96 -12.82 15.66
N GLU A 61 -9.76 -13.39 16.85
CA GLU A 61 -8.66 -13.04 17.74
C GLU A 61 -7.30 -13.33 17.10
N GLU A 62 -7.17 -14.45 16.39
CA GLU A 62 -5.93 -14.82 15.72
C GLU A 62 -5.61 -13.94 14.48
N ASN A 63 -6.60 -13.26 13.90
CA ASN A 63 -6.40 -12.35 12.76
C ASN A 63 -5.94 -10.94 13.18
N LEU A 64 -6.07 -10.58 14.45
CA LEU A 64 -5.77 -9.25 15.00
C LEU A 64 -4.34 -9.17 15.56
#